data_AF-A0A8T1YK46-F1
#
_entry.id   AF-A0A8T1YK46-F1
#
_cell.length_a   1.000
_cell.length_b   1.000
_cell.length_c   1.000
_cell.angle_alpha   90.00
_cell.angle_beta   90.00
_cell.angle_gamma   90.00
#
_symmetry.space_group_name_H-M   'P 1'
#
loop_
_entity.id
_entity.type
_entity.pdbx_description
1 polymer ?
#
loop_
_entity_poly.entity_id
_entity_poly.type
_entity_poly.pdbx_seq_one_letter_code
_entity_poly.pdbx_strand_id
1 'polypeptide(L)'
;MMLKQVAKKALGLTSRQSTPWSVGIFRSYHENVIDHYDNPRNVGSFDKNDPNVGTGLVGAPACGDVMKLQIKVDEKTGQIVDARFKTFGCGSAIASSSVATEWVKGKAMDDVLTIKNT
;
A
#
# COMPACT_ATOMS: atom_id res chain seq x y z
N MET A 1 -10.06 -17.54 -70.98
CA MET A 1 -8.73 -16.94 -71.18
C MET A 1 -8.50 -15.93 -70.06
N MET A 2 -8.15 -16.38 -68.86
CA MET A 2 -6.79 -16.69 -68.41
C MET A 2 -5.84 -15.49 -68.43
N LEU A 3 -5.13 -15.36 -67.32
CA LEU A 3 -3.90 -14.58 -67.10
C LEU A 3 -4.09 -13.10 -66.77
N LYS A 4 -4.36 -12.83 -65.49
CA LYS A 4 -3.63 -11.80 -64.71
C LYS A 4 -3.84 -11.97 -63.18
N GLN A 5 -3.68 -13.20 -62.70
CA GLN A 5 -3.76 -13.54 -61.27
C GLN A 5 -2.40 -13.95 -60.66
N VAL A 6 -1.28 -13.64 -61.30
CA VAL A 6 0.05 -14.12 -60.86
C VAL A 6 1.05 -12.98 -60.91
N ALA A 7 1.05 -12.11 -59.89
CA ALA A 7 2.16 -11.16 -59.64
C ALA A 7 2.20 -10.58 -58.22
N LYS A 8 1.56 -11.19 -57.21
CA LYS A 8 1.66 -10.76 -55.80
C LYS A 8 2.10 -11.86 -54.83
N LYS A 9 2.68 -12.95 -55.35
CA LYS A 9 3.13 -14.12 -54.56
C LYS A 9 4.66 -14.34 -54.62
N ALA A 10 5.44 -13.29 -54.91
CA ALA A 10 6.91 -13.37 -55.05
C ALA A 10 7.70 -12.39 -54.16
N LEU A 11 7.03 -11.55 -53.36
CA LEU A 11 7.67 -10.78 -52.29
C LEU A 11 7.07 -11.26 -50.98
N GLY A 12 7.46 -12.47 -50.59
CA GLY A 12 7.22 -12.95 -49.25
C GLY A 12 7.98 -12.07 -48.29
N LEU A 13 7.28 -11.09 -47.70
CA LEU A 13 7.56 -10.49 -46.39
C LEU A 13 6.22 -9.90 -45.93
N THR A 14 5.39 -10.86 -45.49
CA THR A 14 4.49 -10.80 -44.33
C THR A 14 3.94 -9.43 -43.94
N SER A 15 2.60 -9.38 -43.94
CA SER A 15 1.81 -8.43 -43.15
C SER A 15 2.51 -8.17 -41.81
N ARG A 16 2.95 -6.93 -41.58
CA ARG A 16 3.35 -6.47 -40.25
C ARG A 16 2.07 -6.40 -39.42
N GLN A 17 1.66 -7.56 -38.91
CA GLN A 17 0.69 -7.67 -37.85
C GLN A 17 1.21 -6.78 -36.73
N SER A 18 0.42 -5.76 -36.39
CA SER A 18 0.59 -4.97 -35.18
C SER A 18 0.65 -5.94 -34.01
N THR A 19 1.84 -6.23 -33.50
CA THR A 19 1.99 -6.88 -32.21
C THR A 19 1.63 -5.82 -31.16
N PRO A 20 0.51 -5.95 -30.42
CA PRO A 20 0.18 -5.00 -29.37
C PRO A 20 0.88 -5.49 -28.11
N TRP A 21 2.21 -5.49 -28.10
CA TRP A 21 2.98 -5.86 -26.91
C TRP A 21 4.14 -4.90 -26.73
N SER A 22 3.80 -3.63 -26.54
CA SER A 22 4.36 -2.95 -25.38
C SER A 22 3.77 -3.63 -24.15
N VAL A 23 4.38 -4.75 -23.73
CA VAL A 23 4.22 -5.22 -22.34
C VAL A 23 4.98 -4.21 -21.50
N GLY A 24 4.43 -3.01 -21.37
CA GLY A 24 4.72 -2.15 -20.25
C GLY A 24 4.40 -3.01 -19.05
N ILE A 25 5.39 -3.25 -18.20
CA ILE A 25 5.16 -3.89 -16.92
C ILE A 25 4.26 -2.91 -16.16
N PHE A 26 2.95 -3.07 -16.29
CA PHE A 26 1.98 -2.42 -15.43
C PHE A 26 2.19 -3.04 -14.06
N ARG A 27 3.08 -2.45 -13.28
CA ARG A 27 3.13 -2.67 -11.83
C ARG A 27 1.90 -2.01 -11.25
N SER A 28 0.78 -2.68 -11.41
CA SER A 28 -0.47 -2.24 -10.80
C SER A 28 -0.40 -2.59 -9.32
N TYR A 29 -0.41 -1.57 -8.48
CA TYR A 29 -0.71 -1.75 -7.08
C TYR A 29 -2.17 -2.21 -6.95
N HIS A 30 -2.45 -3.00 -5.92
CA HIS A 30 -3.83 -3.36 -5.59
C HIS A 30 -4.63 -2.08 -5.28
N GLU A 31 -5.90 -2.02 -5.68
CA GLU A 31 -6.76 -0.85 -5.47
C GLU A 31 -6.77 -0.34 -4.02
N ASN A 32 -6.87 -1.26 -3.05
CA ASN A 32 -6.74 -0.94 -1.62
C ASN A 32 -5.42 -0.25 -1.26
N VAL A 33 -4.30 -0.65 -1.87
CA VAL A 33 -3.00 -0.01 -1.58
C VAL A 33 -3.01 1.43 -2.11
N ILE A 34 -3.59 1.65 -3.28
CA ILE A 34 -3.71 2.98 -3.88
C ILE A 34 -4.62 3.87 -3.02
N ASP A 35 -5.79 3.37 -2.61
CA ASP A 35 -6.73 4.12 -1.77
C ASP A 35 -6.11 4.54 -0.44
N HIS A 36 -5.40 3.63 0.24
CA HIS A 36 -4.72 3.95 1.50
C HIS A 36 -3.48 4.83 1.34
N TYR A 37 -2.91 4.90 0.13
CA TYR A 37 -1.82 5.81 -0.18
C TYR A 37 -2.32 7.23 -0.47
N ASP A 38 -3.35 7.36 -1.31
CA ASP A 38 -3.93 8.65 -1.71
C ASP A 38 -4.77 9.27 -0.59
N ASN A 39 -5.52 8.43 0.15
CA ASN A 39 -6.39 8.81 1.26
C ASN A 39 -6.00 8.05 2.55
N PRO A 40 -4.81 8.32 3.12
CA PRO A 40 -4.37 7.63 4.31
C PRO A 40 -5.24 8.03 5.51
N ARG A 41 -5.72 7.02 6.22
CA ARG A 41 -6.61 7.17 7.38
C ARG A 41 -5.79 7.34 8.64
N ASN A 42 -6.29 8.09 9.62
CA ASN A 42 -5.64 8.26 10.93
C ASN A 42 -4.24 8.90 10.89
N VAL A 43 -3.93 9.71 9.86
CA VAL A 43 -2.68 10.48 9.83
C VAL A 43 -2.71 11.56 10.90
N GLY A 44 -1.65 11.63 11.71
CA GLY A 44 -1.49 12.69 12.70
C GLY A 44 -0.68 12.26 13.91
N SER A 45 -0.79 13.05 14.97
CA SER A 45 -0.17 12.74 16.25
C SER A 45 -1.07 13.17 17.39
N PHE A 46 -0.92 12.51 18.53
CA PHE A 46 -1.49 12.96 19.79
C PHE A 46 -0.53 13.87 20.55
N ASP A 47 -1.03 14.47 21.64
CA ASP A 47 -0.18 15.15 22.60
C ASP A 47 0.83 14.16 23.21
N LYS A 48 2.07 14.63 23.40
CA LYS A 48 3.13 13.86 24.04
C LYS A 48 2.92 13.71 25.54
N ASN A 49 2.13 14.60 26.14
CA ASN A 49 1.89 14.63 27.58
C ASN A 49 0.61 13.91 28.01
N ASP A 50 -0.17 13.35 27.08
CA ASP A 50 -1.37 12.57 27.43
C ASP A 50 -0.91 11.22 28.04
N PRO A 51 -1.22 10.94 29.33
CA PRO A 51 -0.79 9.71 29.99
C PRO A 51 -1.42 8.45 29.38
N ASN A 52 -2.53 8.59 28.67
CA ASN A 52 -3.24 7.49 28.03
C ASN A 52 -2.68 7.14 26.65
N VAL A 53 -1.62 7.83 26.20
CA VAL A 53 -1.06 7.66 24.85
C VAL A 53 0.26 6.91 24.90
N GLY A 54 0.26 5.71 24.32
CA GLY A 54 1.48 4.96 24.00
C GLY A 54 2.08 5.44 22.68
N THR A 55 3.40 5.65 22.64
CA THR A 55 4.11 6.04 21.41
C THR A 55 5.22 5.05 21.09
N GLY A 56 5.17 4.47 19.90
CA GLY A 56 6.25 3.67 19.31
C GLY A 56 6.89 4.43 18.14
N LEU A 57 8.23 4.48 18.12
CA LEU A 57 9.00 4.99 16.99
C LEU A 57 9.94 3.89 16.53
N VAL A 58 9.79 3.45 15.27
CA VAL A 58 10.58 2.36 14.69
C VAL A 58 11.05 2.80 13.31
N GLY A 59 12.29 2.46 12.94
CA GLY A 59 12.83 2.71 11.61
C GLY A 59 13.63 1.54 11.08
N ALA A 60 13.67 1.41 9.76
CA ALA A 60 14.42 0.38 9.04
C ALA A 60 15.60 1.04 8.29
N PRO A 61 16.85 0.93 8.79
CA PRO A 61 18.00 1.63 8.22
C PRO A 61 18.36 1.19 6.80
N ALA A 62 17.93 0.01 6.37
CA ALA A 62 18.19 -0.51 5.03
C ALA A 62 17.44 0.26 3.92
N CYS A 63 16.25 0.78 4.24
CA CYS A 63 15.36 1.44 3.26
C CYS A 63 15.10 2.91 3.60
N GLY A 64 15.51 3.36 4.80
CA GLY A 64 15.27 4.72 5.28
C GLY A 64 13.83 4.96 5.76
N ASP A 65 13.01 3.91 5.87
CA ASP A 65 11.65 4.03 6.36
C ASP A 65 11.65 4.30 7.87
N VAL A 66 10.86 5.26 8.33
CA VAL A 66 10.69 5.61 9.75
C VAL A 66 9.22 5.84 10.05
N MET A 67 8.68 5.07 10.99
CA MET A 67 7.28 5.12 11.39
C MET A 67 7.15 5.45 12.88
N LYS A 68 6.32 6.46 13.16
CA LYS A 68 5.80 6.78 14.48
C LYS A 68 4.35 6.34 14.57
N LEU A 69 4.06 5.38 15.44
CA LEU A 69 2.70 4.94 15.77
C LEU A 69 2.35 5.41 17.18
N GLN A 70 1.15 5.96 17.34
CA GLN A 70 0.61 6.34 18.63
C GLN A 70 -0.77 5.72 18.82
N ILE A 71 -1.00 5.12 19.97
CA ILE A 71 -2.30 4.55 20.36
C ILE A 71 -2.77 5.25 21.62
N LYS A 72 -4.07 5.51 21.71
CA LYS A 72 -4.71 5.99 22.92
C LYS A 72 -5.51 4.84 23.51
N VAL A 73 -5.26 4.53 24.78
CA VAL A 73 -5.89 3.41 25.48
C VAL A 73 -6.84 3.95 26.54
N ASP A 74 -8.01 3.34 26.67
CA ASP A 74 -8.89 3.58 27.81
C ASP A 74 -8.48 2.66 28.97
N GLU A 75 -8.00 3.24 30.06
CA GLU A 75 -7.52 2.52 31.25
C GLU A 75 -8.60 1.64 31.89
N LYS A 76 -9.88 1.98 31.75
CA LYS A 76 -10.97 1.22 32.39
C LYS A 76 -11.30 -0.05 31.62
N THR A 77 -11.24 0.02 30.29
CA THR A 77 -11.65 -1.08 29.41
C THR A 77 -10.46 -1.84 28.82
N GLY A 78 -9.26 -1.28 28.86
CA GLY A 78 -8.07 -1.83 28.20
C GLY A 78 -8.14 -1.78 26.67
N GLN A 79 -9.09 -1.04 26.11
CA GLN A 79 -9.33 -0.95 24.67
C GLN A 79 -8.61 0.24 24.06
N ILE A 80 -8.17 0.08 22.81
CA ILE A 80 -7.56 1.16 22.05
C ILE A 80 -8.67 2.02 21.45
N VAL A 81 -8.86 3.22 21.98
CA VAL A 81 -9.94 4.13 21.55
C VAL A 81 -9.62 4.86 20.25
N ASP A 82 -8.34 5.15 20.01
CA ASP A 82 -7.89 5.78 18.77
C ASP A 82 -6.43 5.43 18.50
N ALA A 83 -6.06 5.41 17.22
CA ALA A 83 -4.69 5.19 16.77
C ALA A 83 -4.35 6.24 15.73
N ARG A 84 -3.12 6.74 15.73
CA ARG A 84 -2.60 7.72 14.77
C ARG A 84 -1.18 7.37 14.36
N PHE A 85 -0.83 7.70 13.13
CA PHE A 85 0.52 7.47 12.64
C PHE A 85 1.12 8.67 11.91
N LYS A 86 2.44 8.72 11.90
CA LYS A 86 3.27 9.50 10.97
C LYS A 86 4.35 8.58 10.44
N THR A 87 4.52 8.52 9.14
CA THR A 87 5.54 7.68 8.53
C THR A 87 6.28 8.47 7.45
N PHE A 88 7.57 8.17 7.33
CA PHE A 88 8.42 8.58 6.21
C PHE A 88 8.85 7.29 5.55
N GLY A 89 8.56 7.14 4.26
CA GLY A 89 8.90 5.92 3.55
C GLY A 89 8.24 5.83 2.19
N CYS A 90 8.37 4.66 1.58
CA CYS A 90 7.72 4.35 0.31
C CYS A 90 6.18 4.37 0.40
N GLY A 91 5.50 4.53 -0.74
CA GLY A 91 4.03 4.58 -0.78
C GLY A 91 3.35 3.34 -0.18
N SER A 92 3.98 2.17 -0.31
CA SER A 92 3.52 0.95 0.35
C SER A 92 3.62 1.03 1.88
N ALA A 93 4.65 1.67 2.43
CA ALA A 93 4.76 1.86 3.88
C ALA A 93 3.63 2.75 4.39
N ILE A 94 3.30 3.83 3.67
CA ILE A 94 2.16 4.71 4.00
C ILE A 94 0.85 3.94 3.99
N ALA A 95 0.59 3.18 2.93
CA ALA A 95 -0.63 2.39 2.82
C ALA A 95 -0.73 1.34 3.95
N SER A 96 0.34 0.60 4.23
CA SER A 96 0.39 -0.39 5.31
C SER A 96 0.17 0.25 6.69
N SER A 97 0.79 1.40 6.97
CA SER A 97 0.57 2.13 8.22
C SER A 97 -0.89 2.55 8.39
N SER A 98 -1.54 3.02 7.31
CA SER A 98 -2.94 3.40 7.34
C SER A 98 -3.87 2.23 7.66
N VAL A 99 -3.67 1.07 7.01
CA VAL A 99 -4.45 -0.14 7.29
C VAL A 99 -4.24 -0.59 8.74
N ALA A 100 -3.00 -0.60 9.21
CA ALA A 100 -2.67 -1.03 10.56
C ALA A 100 -3.41 -0.19 11.62
N THR A 101 -3.49 1.12 11.44
CA THR A 101 -4.21 1.99 12.40
C THR A 101 -5.71 1.75 12.44
N GLU A 102 -6.34 1.35 11.32
CA GLU A 102 -7.75 0.98 11.32
C GLU A 102 -7.99 -0.35 12.04
N TRP A 103 -7.10 -1.32 11.83
CA TRP A 103 -7.23 -2.62 12.47
C TRP A 103 -7.05 -2.55 13.98
N VAL A 104 -6.15 -1.68 14.44
CA VAL A 104 -5.83 -1.56 15.87
C VAL A 104 -6.92 -0.79 16.63
N LYS A 105 -7.62 0.14 15.96
CA LYS A 105 -8.66 0.95 16.59
C LYS A 105 -9.86 0.10 17.02
N GLY A 106 -10.30 0.29 18.26
CA GLY A 106 -11.46 -0.40 18.84
C GLY A 106 -11.20 -1.84 19.27
N LYS A 107 -9.95 -2.32 19.20
CA LYS A 107 -9.58 -3.66 19.67
C LYS A 107 -9.00 -3.63 21.08
N ALA A 108 -9.10 -4.76 21.77
CA ALA A 108 -8.38 -5.00 23.01
C ALA A 108 -6.88 -5.19 22.73
N MET A 109 -6.03 -4.87 23.71
CA MET A 109 -4.59 -4.95 23.54
C MET A 109 -4.11 -6.36 23.16
N ASP A 110 -4.70 -7.39 23.77
CA ASP A 110 -4.35 -8.79 23.51
C ASP A 110 -4.64 -9.21 22.06
N ASP A 111 -5.75 -8.74 21.48
CA ASP A 111 -6.09 -9.01 20.09
C ASP A 111 -5.07 -8.38 19.13
N VAL A 112 -4.64 -7.16 19.45
CA VAL A 112 -3.69 -6.40 18.61
C VAL A 112 -2.32 -7.05 18.60
N LEU A 113 -1.89 -7.66 19.71
CA LEU A 113 -0.63 -8.40 19.77
C LEU A 113 -0.58 -9.61 18.83
N THR A 114 -1.73 -10.08 18.34
CA THR A 114 -1.79 -11.19 17.38
C THR A 114 -1.58 -10.75 15.92
N ILE A 115 -1.64 -9.44 15.64
CA ILE A 115 -1.46 -8.90 14.30
C ILE A 115 0.01 -9.02 13.89
N LYS A 116 0.27 -9.72 12.79
CA LYS A 116 1.61 -9.99 12.26
C LYS A 116 1.64 -9.95 10.73
N ASN A 117 2.81 -9.64 10.19
CA ASN A 117 3.11 -9.65 8.77
C ASN A 117 3.74 -11.01 8.38
N THR A 118 2.93 -12.07 8.37
CA THR A 118 3.31 -13.42 7.92
C THR A 118 2.43 -13.88 6.78
#